data_AF-A0A842LGX5-F1
#
_entry.id   AF-A0A842LGX5-F1
#
_cell.length_a   1.000
_cell.length_b   1.000
_cell.length_c   1.000
_cell.angle_alpha   90.00
_cell.angle_beta   90.00
_cell.angle_gamma   90.00
#
_symmetry.space_group_name_H-M   'P 1'
#
loop_
_entity.id
_entity.type
_entity.pdbx_description
1 polymer ?
#
loop_
_entity_poly.entity_id
_entity_poly.type
_entity_poly.pdbx_seq_one_letter_code
_entity_poly.pdbx_strand_id
1 'polypeptide(L)'
;MKIYEIKEEKIKPPVVGVFTLSNGVKIPAITVGEKGRGRQCGVLPVKLRKESLKKWKKDKKVEIHYTRLSETRTHRPKIVETKNSENSDEDHVILVLRSPIGFRGSNEHKFERRVTCLVEGVIAQGEAGRMGSGRQYVVVSPVPNKIKVSISGRRYGKPHGYIYTISREGVSVMTDKEAEILSEDDINELLLGGE
;
A
#
# COMPACT_ATOMS: atom_id res chain seq x y z
N MET A 1 7.65 11.31 5.33
CA MET A 1 7.68 9.85 5.30
C MET A 1 7.76 9.48 3.84
N LYS A 2 8.58 8.48 3.52
CA LYS A 2 8.53 7.85 2.21
C LYS A 2 7.18 7.14 2.06
N ILE A 3 6.66 7.07 0.84
CA ILE A 3 5.43 6.32 0.54
C ILE A 3 5.67 5.33 -0.59
N TYR A 4 5.20 4.10 -0.41
CA TYR A 4 5.37 3.00 -1.36
C TYR A 4 4.03 2.37 -1.70
N GLU A 5 3.82 2.04 -2.97
CA GLU A 5 2.78 1.14 -3.45
C GLU A 5 3.39 -0.24 -3.69
N ILE A 6 2.77 -1.23 -3.07
CA ILE A 6 3.24 -2.61 -3.05
C ILE A 6 2.15 -3.48 -3.64
N LYS A 7 2.55 -4.30 -4.63
CA LYS A 7 1.70 -5.33 -5.23
C LYS A 7 2.56 -6.51 -5.65
N GLU A 8 2.47 -7.61 -4.90
CA GLU A 8 3.33 -8.79 -5.12
C GLU A 8 4.80 -8.35 -5.06
N GLU A 9 5.65 -8.70 -6.02
CA GLU A 9 7.05 -8.27 -6.09
C GLU A 9 7.24 -6.81 -6.55
N LYS A 10 6.17 -6.11 -6.94
CA LYS A 10 6.28 -4.75 -7.49
C LYS A 10 6.19 -3.70 -6.40
N ILE A 11 7.29 -2.99 -6.19
CA ILE A 11 7.41 -1.85 -5.28
C ILE A 11 7.67 -0.60 -6.12
N LYS A 12 6.81 0.40 -5.98
CA LYS A 12 6.90 1.65 -6.76
C LYS A 12 6.25 2.81 -6.00
N PRO A 13 6.41 4.06 -6.43
CA PRO A 13 5.63 5.17 -5.90
C PRO A 13 4.13 4.96 -6.15
N PRO A 14 3.24 5.30 -5.21
CA PRO A 14 1.81 5.26 -5.44
C PRO A 14 1.37 6.29 -6.48
N VAL A 15 0.38 5.91 -7.27
CA VAL A 15 -0.27 6.81 -8.22
C VAL A 15 -1.47 7.46 -7.54
N VAL A 16 -1.45 8.80 -7.48
CA VAL A 16 -2.59 9.62 -7.04
C VAL A 16 -3.53 9.80 -8.21
N GLY A 17 -4.72 9.21 -8.13
CA GLY A 17 -5.74 9.26 -9.16
C GLY A 17 -6.79 10.34 -8.90
N VAL A 18 -7.86 10.30 -9.69
CA VAL A 18 -9.07 11.12 -9.49
C VAL A 18 -10.09 10.33 -8.70
N PHE A 19 -10.60 10.94 -7.62
CA PHE A 19 -11.77 10.46 -6.92
C PHE A 19 -12.89 11.50 -6.97
N THR A 20 -14.10 11.08 -7.33
CA THR A 20 -15.29 11.95 -7.38
C THR A 20 -16.10 11.76 -6.10
N LEU A 21 -16.28 12.83 -5.35
CA LEU A 21 -17.14 12.89 -4.16
C LEU A 21 -18.63 12.83 -4.56
N SER A 22 -19.51 12.55 -3.60
CA SER A 22 -20.96 12.47 -3.82
C SER A 22 -21.57 13.76 -4.38
N ASN A 23 -20.95 14.92 -4.10
CA ASN A 23 -21.34 16.22 -4.63
C ASN A 23 -20.74 16.53 -6.02
N GLY A 24 -20.11 15.56 -6.69
CA GLY A 24 -19.51 15.72 -8.01
C GLY A 24 -18.09 16.33 -8.02
N VAL A 25 -17.58 16.79 -6.87
CA VAL A 25 -16.24 17.39 -6.78
C VAL A 25 -15.16 16.32 -6.98
N LYS A 26 -14.22 16.60 -7.89
CA LYS A 26 -13.06 15.74 -8.18
C LYS A 26 -11.87 16.13 -7.31
N ILE A 27 -11.38 15.19 -6.51
CA ILE A 27 -10.23 15.37 -5.62
C ILE A 27 -9.10 14.40 -5.99
N PRO A 28 -7.83 14.80 -5.80
CA PRO A 28 -6.70 13.88 -5.82
C PRO A 28 -6.76 12.93 -4.62
N ALA A 29 -6.73 11.63 -4.89
CA ALA A 29 -6.78 10.60 -3.84
C ALA A 29 -6.03 9.32 -4.24
N ILE A 30 -5.49 8.64 -3.25
CA ILE A 30 -5.09 7.24 -3.37
C ILE A 30 -6.31 6.39 -2.99
N THR A 31 -6.67 5.46 -3.85
CA THR A 31 -7.80 4.56 -3.62
C THR A 31 -7.33 3.11 -3.51
N VAL A 32 -7.93 2.35 -2.60
CA VAL A 32 -7.71 0.91 -2.42
C VAL A 32 -9.05 0.19 -2.38
N GLY A 33 -9.06 -1.10 -2.75
CA GLY A 33 -10.30 -1.84 -2.93
C GLY A 33 -11.06 -1.44 -4.21
N GLU A 34 -12.29 -1.94 -4.32
CA GLU A 34 -13.12 -1.76 -5.51
C GLU A 34 -14.52 -1.23 -5.16
N LYS A 35 -15.26 -0.77 -6.18
CA LYS A 35 -16.67 -0.43 -6.04
C LYS A 35 -17.53 -1.61 -6.47
N GLY A 36 -18.70 -1.76 -5.86
CA GLY A 36 -19.70 -2.76 -6.24
C GLY A 36 -20.08 -3.70 -5.09
N ARG A 37 -20.90 -4.71 -5.39
CA ARG A 37 -21.41 -5.66 -4.38
C ARG A 37 -20.27 -6.45 -3.74
N GLY A 38 -20.27 -6.51 -2.41
CA GLY A 38 -19.22 -7.19 -1.63
C GLY A 38 -17.85 -6.49 -1.65
N ARG A 39 -17.77 -5.24 -2.14
CA ARG A 39 -16.54 -4.47 -2.28
C ARG A 39 -16.62 -3.17 -1.51
N GLN A 40 -15.47 -2.65 -1.11
CA GLN A 40 -15.36 -1.38 -0.40
C GLN A 40 -14.21 -0.58 -0.99
N CYS A 41 -14.52 0.63 -1.47
CA CYS A 41 -13.50 1.54 -1.99
C CYS A 41 -13.02 2.43 -0.84
N GLY A 42 -11.82 2.15 -0.35
CA GLY A 42 -11.09 3.01 0.57
C GLY A 42 -10.51 4.20 -0.17
N VAL A 43 -10.62 5.40 0.41
CA VAL A 43 -10.18 6.65 -0.21
C VAL A 43 -9.33 7.45 0.76
N LEU A 44 -8.06 7.68 0.42
CA LEU A 44 -7.16 8.56 1.15
C LEU A 44 -6.95 9.85 0.35
N PRO A 45 -7.52 10.99 0.79
CA PRO A 45 -7.31 12.27 0.13
C PRO A 45 -5.84 12.70 0.17
N VAL A 46 -5.37 13.30 -0.92
CA VAL A 46 -3.98 13.79 -1.05
C VAL A 46 -3.98 15.28 -1.32
N LYS A 47 -3.32 16.09 -0.48
CA LYS A 47 -3.02 17.49 -0.83
C LYS A 47 -1.73 17.53 -1.63
N LEU A 48 -1.87 17.68 -2.95
CA LEU A 48 -0.75 17.81 -3.87
C LEU A 48 -0.08 19.20 -3.76
N ARG A 49 1.21 19.23 -4.07
CA ARG A 49 1.98 20.47 -4.28
C ARG A 49 1.56 21.15 -5.57
N LYS A 50 1.87 22.44 -5.73
CA LYS A 50 1.48 23.24 -6.91
C LYS A 50 1.94 22.59 -8.23
N GLU A 51 3.16 22.09 -8.29
CA GLU A 51 3.75 21.42 -9.47
C GLU A 51 2.98 20.13 -9.83
N SER A 52 2.85 19.21 -8.86
CA SER A 52 2.15 17.94 -9.02
C SER A 52 0.65 18.11 -9.27
N LEU A 53 0.03 19.15 -8.69
CA LEU A 53 -1.36 19.51 -8.95
C LEU A 53 -1.58 19.96 -10.39
N LYS A 54 -0.64 20.70 -11.00
CA LYS A 54 -0.73 21.06 -12.43
C LYS A 54 -0.68 19.81 -13.30
N LYS A 55 0.26 18.90 -13.05
CA LYS A 55 0.36 17.60 -13.74
C LYS A 55 -0.92 16.78 -13.58
N TRP A 56 -1.40 16.62 -12.35
CA TRP A 56 -2.63 15.90 -12.06
C TRP A 56 -3.87 16.53 -12.72
N LYS A 57 -3.97 17.87 -12.80
CA LYS A 57 -5.08 18.52 -13.51
C LYS A 57 -5.10 18.18 -15.00
N LYS A 58 -3.92 18.07 -15.62
CA LYS A 58 -3.75 17.70 -17.04
C LYS A 58 -3.95 16.21 -17.26
N ASP A 59 -3.15 15.38 -16.60
CA ASP A 59 -3.01 13.95 -16.89
C ASP A 59 -3.93 13.07 -16.03
N LYS A 60 -4.64 13.66 -15.06
CA LYS A 60 -5.52 12.98 -14.09
C LYS A 60 -4.81 11.95 -13.19
N LYS A 61 -3.49 11.90 -13.24
CA LYS A 61 -2.64 11.04 -12.42
C LYS A 61 -1.32 11.74 -12.11
N VAL A 62 -0.74 11.44 -10.95
CA VAL A 62 0.62 11.86 -10.60
C VAL A 62 1.21 10.88 -9.57
N GLU A 63 2.50 10.60 -9.66
CA GLU A 63 3.22 9.80 -8.68
C GLU A 63 3.79 10.68 -7.58
N ILE A 64 3.81 10.19 -6.35
CA ILE A 64 4.34 10.91 -5.18
C ILE A 64 5.31 10.03 -4.40
N HIS A 65 6.38 10.62 -3.88
CA HIS A 65 7.45 9.88 -3.17
C HIS A 65 7.50 10.19 -1.68
N TYR A 66 7.17 11.43 -1.31
CA TYR A 66 7.28 11.93 0.07
C TYR A 66 5.97 12.58 0.49
N THR A 67 5.55 12.25 1.70
CA THR A 67 4.31 12.78 2.29
C THR A 67 4.45 12.99 3.79
N ARG A 68 3.55 13.80 4.33
CA ARG A 68 3.29 13.87 5.77
C ARG A 68 1.82 13.58 6.06
N LEU A 69 1.55 13.02 7.24
CA LEU A 69 0.20 12.82 7.73
C LEU A 69 -0.42 14.17 8.10
N SER A 70 -1.73 14.23 7.92
CA SER A 70 -2.58 15.36 8.26
C SER A 70 -4.00 14.85 8.43
N GLU A 71 -4.90 15.74 8.81
CA GLU A 71 -6.30 15.41 8.98
C GLU A 71 -7.16 16.32 8.10
N THR A 72 -8.33 15.81 7.71
CA THR A 72 -9.40 16.65 7.21
C THR A 72 -10.03 17.44 8.35
N ARG A 73 -10.88 18.42 8.01
CA ARG A 73 -11.72 19.13 9.00
C ARG A 73 -12.62 18.19 9.81
N THR A 74 -12.84 16.96 9.34
CA THR A 74 -13.67 15.94 9.98
C THR A 74 -12.84 14.87 10.70
N HIS A 75 -11.57 15.16 11.04
CA HIS A 75 -10.63 14.24 11.69
C HIS A 75 -10.42 12.92 10.95
N ARG A 76 -10.62 12.92 9.62
CA ARG A 76 -10.29 11.77 8.78
C ARG A 76 -8.85 11.88 8.29
N PRO A 77 -8.14 10.75 8.17
CA PRO A 77 -6.76 10.76 7.72
C PRO A 77 -6.65 11.33 6.30
N LYS A 78 -5.60 12.12 6.11
CA LYS A 78 -5.23 12.75 4.85
C LYS A 78 -3.72 12.79 4.76
N ILE A 79 -3.18 12.78 3.55
CA ILE A 79 -1.75 13.01 3.34
C ILE A 79 -1.49 14.30 2.57
N VAL A 80 -0.35 14.92 2.83
CA VAL A 80 0.13 16.11 2.14
C VAL A 80 1.46 15.79 1.50
N GLU A 81 1.57 16.02 0.19
CA GLU A 81 2.81 15.81 -0.57
C GLU A 81 3.90 16.80 -0.14
N THR A 82 5.13 16.32 0.02
CA THR A 82 6.33 17.11 0.40
C THR A 82 7.43 16.98 -0.65
N LYS A 83 8.46 17.86 -0.59
CA LYS A 83 9.63 17.80 -1.50
C LYS A 83 10.55 16.62 -1.20
N ASN A 84 10.75 16.36 0.08
CA ASN A 84 11.76 15.49 0.65
C ASN A 84 11.31 15.00 2.04
N SER A 85 12.19 14.27 2.73
CA SER A 85 11.99 13.81 4.10
C SER A 85 12.24 14.88 5.18
N GLU A 86 12.63 16.11 4.83
CA GLU A 86 13.15 17.15 5.76
C GLU A 86 12.19 17.60 6.88
N ASN A 87 10.99 17.03 6.99
CA ASN A 87 10.06 17.27 8.10
C ASN A 87 9.27 16.01 8.46
N SER A 88 9.89 14.84 8.35
CA SER A 88 9.18 13.60 8.59
C SER A 88 9.90 12.61 9.46
N ASP A 89 9.14 12.03 10.37
CA ASP A 89 9.32 10.74 11.02
C ASP A 89 10.03 9.75 10.08
N GLU A 90 11.37 9.69 10.15
CA GLU A 90 12.17 8.75 9.36
C GLU A 90 12.03 7.32 9.88
N ASP A 91 11.52 7.20 11.10
CA ASP A 91 11.17 5.93 11.73
C ASP A 91 9.82 5.40 11.25
N HIS A 92 9.14 6.08 10.31
CA HIS A 92 7.88 5.63 9.72
C HIS A 92 7.82 5.79 8.20
N VAL A 93 7.10 4.87 7.55
CA VAL A 93 6.77 4.92 6.13
C VAL A 93 5.28 4.70 5.91
N ILE A 94 4.74 5.19 4.80
CA ILE A 94 3.38 4.88 4.37
C ILE A 94 3.42 3.78 3.31
N LEU A 95 2.63 2.73 3.50
CA LEU A 95 2.53 1.60 2.57
C LEU A 95 1.11 1.51 2.01
N VAL A 96 0.99 1.49 0.69
CA VAL A 96 -0.23 1.23 -0.07
C VAL A 96 -0.19 -0.23 -0.52
N LEU A 97 -0.83 -1.10 0.27
CA LEU A 97 -0.83 -2.55 0.09
C LEU A 97 -1.97 -2.96 -0.86
N ARG A 98 -1.65 -3.18 -2.13
CA ARG A 98 -2.59 -3.61 -3.18
C ARG A 98 -2.59 -5.11 -3.39
N SER A 99 -2.59 -5.87 -2.31
CA SER A 99 -2.54 -7.33 -2.35
C SER A 99 -3.70 -7.89 -3.17
N PRO A 100 -3.43 -8.78 -4.15
CA PRO A 100 -4.47 -9.44 -4.92
C PRO A 100 -5.06 -10.63 -4.17
N ILE A 101 -5.99 -11.34 -4.80
CA ILE A 101 -6.50 -12.65 -4.39
C ILE A 101 -6.30 -13.65 -5.53
N GLY A 102 -6.13 -14.95 -5.22
CA GLY A 102 -6.21 -16.02 -6.22
C GLY A 102 -7.66 -16.29 -6.63
N PHE A 103 -7.87 -17.11 -7.66
CA PHE A 103 -9.22 -17.47 -8.09
C PHE A 103 -9.96 -18.22 -6.98
N ARG A 104 -11.12 -17.67 -6.58
CA ARG A 104 -11.92 -18.09 -5.42
C ARG A 104 -11.15 -18.09 -4.10
N GLY A 105 -10.21 -17.16 -3.98
CA GLY A 105 -9.35 -17.04 -2.81
C GLY A 105 -9.62 -15.78 -1.99
N SER A 106 -8.70 -15.57 -1.05
CA SER A 106 -8.61 -14.45 -0.14
C SER A 106 -7.16 -14.00 0.00
N ASN A 107 -6.95 -12.92 0.75
CA ASN A 107 -5.63 -12.55 1.22
C ASN A 107 -5.65 -12.27 2.72
N GLU A 108 -4.48 -12.38 3.33
CA GLU A 108 -4.25 -12.11 4.74
C GLU A 108 -2.94 -11.34 4.89
N HIS A 109 -2.90 -10.39 5.82
CA HIS A 109 -1.74 -9.57 6.14
C HIS A 109 -1.38 -9.78 7.60
N LYS A 110 -0.13 -10.18 7.86
CA LYS A 110 0.45 -10.28 9.19
C LYS A 110 1.55 -9.24 9.32
N PHE A 111 1.38 -8.34 10.27
CA PHE A 111 2.35 -7.28 10.57
C PHE A 111 3.14 -7.70 11.80
N GLU A 112 4.47 -7.72 11.72
CA GLU A 112 5.32 -8.08 12.85
C GLU A 112 5.26 -7.01 13.95
N ARG A 113 5.31 -5.74 13.55
CA ARG A 113 5.09 -4.59 14.45
C ARG A 113 3.75 -3.94 14.19
N ARG A 114 3.21 -3.28 15.21
CA ARG A 114 1.93 -2.55 15.14
C ARG A 114 2.00 -1.47 14.06
N VAL A 115 1.01 -1.48 13.16
CA VAL A 115 0.82 -0.47 12.12
C VAL A 115 -0.44 0.35 12.40
N THR A 116 -0.48 1.59 11.90
CA THR A 116 -1.68 2.42 11.93
C THR A 116 -2.38 2.36 10.60
N CYS A 117 -3.59 1.79 10.56
CA CYS A 117 -4.40 1.75 9.35
C CYS A 117 -5.03 3.12 9.08
N LEU A 118 -4.68 3.76 7.96
CA LEU A 118 -5.29 5.01 7.52
C LEU A 118 -6.61 4.73 6.78
N VAL A 119 -6.59 3.74 5.90
CA VAL A 119 -7.71 3.42 5.01
C VAL A 119 -7.69 1.93 4.67
N GLU A 120 -8.86 1.31 4.69
CA GLU A 120 -9.09 -0.06 4.22
C GLU A 120 -10.01 -0.07 3.00
N GLY A 121 -9.73 -0.98 2.07
CA GLY A 121 -10.59 -1.32 0.96
C GLY A 121 -10.74 -2.83 0.80
N VAL A 122 -11.83 -3.25 0.17
CA VAL A 122 -12.15 -4.66 -0.09
C VAL A 122 -12.27 -4.86 -1.60
N ILE A 123 -11.55 -5.86 -2.11
CA ILE A 123 -11.70 -6.41 -3.46
C ILE A 123 -12.50 -7.70 -3.38
N ALA A 124 -13.33 -7.98 -4.37
CA ALA A 124 -14.12 -9.21 -4.39
C ALA A 124 -14.26 -9.79 -5.80
N GLN A 125 -14.31 -11.11 -5.86
CA GLN A 125 -14.43 -11.87 -7.09
C GLN A 125 -15.89 -12.28 -7.37
N GLY A 126 -16.23 -12.23 -8.67
CA GLY A 126 -17.56 -12.51 -9.20
C GLY A 126 -18.45 -11.27 -9.18
N GLU A 127 -19.47 -11.24 -10.03
CA GLU A 127 -20.44 -10.12 -10.07
C GLU A 127 -21.11 -9.90 -8.71
N ALA A 128 -21.43 -11.00 -8.02
CA ALA A 128 -22.04 -10.97 -6.70
C ALA A 128 -21.06 -10.75 -5.54
N GLY A 129 -19.74 -10.84 -5.76
CA GLY A 129 -18.72 -10.69 -4.73
C GLY A 129 -18.65 -11.81 -3.69
N ARG A 130 -19.28 -12.97 -3.94
CA ARG A 130 -19.36 -14.11 -2.99
C ARG A 130 -18.33 -15.22 -3.25
N MET A 131 -17.55 -15.12 -4.32
CA MET A 131 -16.67 -16.21 -4.76
C MET A 131 -15.27 -16.13 -4.15
N GLY A 132 -14.87 -14.96 -3.67
CA GLY A 132 -13.57 -14.71 -3.04
C GLY A 132 -13.46 -13.22 -2.71
N SER A 133 -12.71 -12.87 -1.66
CA SER A 133 -12.56 -11.48 -1.23
C SER A 133 -11.22 -11.27 -0.55
N GLY A 134 -10.64 -10.10 -0.76
CA GLY A 134 -9.38 -9.71 -0.12
C GLY A 134 -9.44 -8.27 0.35
N ARG A 135 -8.57 -7.96 1.30
CA ARG A 135 -8.39 -6.61 1.82
C ARG A 135 -7.18 -5.96 1.18
N GLN A 136 -7.26 -4.65 1.09
CA GLN A 136 -6.20 -3.75 0.66
C GLN A 136 -6.14 -2.59 1.65
N TYR A 137 -4.94 -2.09 1.90
CA TYR A 137 -4.76 -1.11 2.97
C TYR A 137 -3.87 0.03 2.54
N VAL A 138 -4.07 1.18 3.18
CA VAL A 138 -3.05 2.20 3.32
C VAL A 138 -2.69 2.29 4.79
N VAL A 139 -1.44 2.00 5.14
CA VAL A 139 -0.97 1.94 6.53
C VAL A 139 0.25 2.81 6.75
N VAL A 140 0.44 3.26 7.99
CA VAL A 140 1.70 3.81 8.48
C VAL A 140 2.40 2.68 9.21
N SER A 141 3.60 2.33 8.76
CA SER A 141 4.44 1.29 9.34
C SER A 141 5.66 1.92 10.00
N PRO A 142 6.07 1.46 11.20
CA PRO A 142 7.37 1.82 11.74
C PRO A 142 8.50 1.20 10.90
N VAL A 143 9.71 1.69 11.10
CA VAL A 143 10.98 1.20 10.55
C VAL A 143 11.89 0.78 11.72
N PRO A 144 12.56 -0.39 11.66
CA PRO A 144 12.33 -1.47 10.71
C PRO A 144 11.01 -2.21 10.98
N ASN A 145 10.45 -2.88 9.99
CA ASN A 145 9.28 -3.75 10.15
C ASN A 145 9.25 -4.86 9.08
N LYS A 146 8.52 -5.93 9.34
CA LYS A 146 8.26 -7.03 8.40
C LYS A 146 6.77 -7.25 8.25
N ILE A 147 6.32 -7.46 7.02
CA ILE A 147 4.92 -7.69 6.68
C ILE A 147 4.81 -8.93 5.81
N LYS A 148 4.13 -9.96 6.31
CA LYS A 148 3.82 -11.17 5.54
C LYS A 148 2.43 -11.05 4.94
N VAL A 149 2.34 -11.28 3.63
CA VAL A 149 1.07 -11.35 2.91
C VAL A 149 0.89 -12.76 2.37
N SER A 150 -0.20 -13.40 2.76
CA SER A 150 -0.59 -14.71 2.26
C SER A 150 -1.79 -14.58 1.33
N ILE A 151 -1.77 -15.28 0.21
CA ILE A 151 -2.79 -15.24 -0.84
C ILE A 151 -3.24 -16.67 -1.11
N SER A 152 -4.54 -16.91 -0.92
CA SER A 152 -5.16 -18.21 -1.17
C SER A 152 -5.86 -18.26 -2.54
N GLY A 153 -6.40 -19.43 -2.88
CA GLY A 153 -7.03 -19.68 -4.18
C GLY A 153 -6.03 -20.04 -5.28
N ARG A 154 -6.50 -20.20 -6.52
CA ARG A 154 -5.63 -20.62 -7.63
C ARG A 154 -4.82 -19.43 -8.17
N ARG A 155 -3.50 -19.58 -8.20
CA ARG A 155 -2.52 -18.54 -8.54
C ARG A 155 -1.74 -18.81 -9.84
N TYR A 156 -1.97 -19.97 -10.48
CA TYR A 156 -1.45 -20.32 -11.82
C TYR A 156 0.04 -20.01 -11.99
N GLY A 157 0.89 -20.59 -11.13
CA GLY A 157 2.35 -20.40 -11.17
C GLY A 157 2.87 -19.21 -10.36
N LYS A 158 2.00 -18.32 -9.86
CA LYS A 158 2.43 -17.26 -8.95
C LYS A 158 2.58 -17.75 -7.50
N PRO A 159 3.51 -17.14 -6.73
CA PRO A 159 3.65 -17.38 -5.30
C PRO A 159 2.35 -17.14 -4.50
N HIS A 160 2.26 -17.85 -3.37
CA HIS A 160 1.17 -17.73 -2.41
C HIS A 160 1.54 -16.81 -1.24
N GLY A 161 2.81 -16.68 -0.91
CA GLY A 161 3.31 -15.80 0.13
C GLY A 161 4.29 -14.76 -0.38
N TYR A 162 4.21 -13.56 0.20
CA TYR A 162 5.20 -12.50 0.05
C TYR A 162 5.59 -11.97 1.43
N ILE A 163 6.87 -11.76 1.66
CA ILE A 163 7.44 -11.16 2.86
C ILE A 163 8.06 -9.84 2.44
N TYR A 164 7.52 -8.74 2.98
CA TYR A 164 8.04 -7.41 2.76
C TYR A 164 8.87 -6.98 3.96
N THR A 165 10.09 -6.52 3.71
CA THR A 165 10.96 -5.96 4.73
C THR A 165 11.08 -4.46 4.51
N ILE A 166 10.84 -3.71 5.58
CA ILE A 166 10.82 -2.26 5.59
C ILE A 166 12.04 -1.79 6.38
N SER A 167 12.93 -1.07 5.71
CA SER A 167 14.15 -0.50 6.27
C SER A 167 14.23 1.01 5.96
N ARG A 168 15.33 1.66 6.37
CA ARG A 168 15.55 3.09 6.10
C ARG A 168 15.90 3.34 4.62
N GLU A 169 16.56 2.37 4.00
CA GLU A 169 16.99 2.33 2.61
C GLU A 169 15.76 2.21 1.69
N GLY A 170 14.80 1.37 2.07
CA GLY A 170 13.52 1.28 1.37
C GLY A 170 12.69 0.06 1.77
N VAL A 171 12.00 -0.50 0.79
CA VAL A 171 11.22 -1.73 0.96
C VAL A 171 11.76 -2.78 0.01
N SER A 172 12.03 -3.97 0.52
CA SER A 172 12.36 -5.16 -0.26
C SER A 172 11.26 -6.20 -0.12
N VAL A 173 11.26 -7.18 -1.02
CA VAL A 173 10.26 -8.25 -1.06
C VAL A 173 10.95 -9.56 -1.38
N MET A 174 10.48 -10.61 -0.71
CA MET A 174 10.86 -11.99 -0.95
C MET A 174 9.59 -12.84 -1.02
N THR A 175 9.59 -13.87 -1.84
CA THR A 175 8.52 -14.87 -1.89
C THR A 175 8.67 -15.90 -0.78
N ASP A 176 7.60 -16.60 -0.44
CA ASP A 176 7.64 -17.75 0.48
C ASP A 176 8.70 -18.79 0.05
N LYS A 177 8.77 -19.09 -1.25
CA LYS A 177 9.75 -20.04 -1.80
C LYS A 177 11.19 -19.58 -1.66
N GLU A 178 11.47 -18.31 -1.89
CA GLU A 178 12.83 -17.76 -1.71
C GLU A 178 13.23 -17.77 -0.23
N ALA A 179 12.29 -17.49 0.66
CA ALA A 179 12.53 -17.51 2.11
C ALA A 179 12.77 -18.93 2.67
N GLU A 180 12.27 -19.98 2.01
CA GLU A 180 12.55 -21.37 2.38
C GLU A 180 13.96 -21.82 1.98
N ILE A 181 14.57 -21.16 1.00
CA ILE A 181 15.89 -21.50 0.46
C ILE A 181 17.01 -20.78 1.22
N LEU A 182 16.72 -19.61 1.78
CA LEU A 182 17.68 -18.80 2.52
C LEU A 182 17.62 -19.16 4.01
N SER A 183 18.78 -19.31 4.66
CA SER A 183 18.82 -19.47 6.12
C SER A 183 18.37 -18.18 6.82
N GLU A 184 17.93 -18.27 8.08
CA GLU A 184 17.56 -17.07 8.86
C GLU A 184 18.72 -16.06 8.94
N ASP A 185 19.97 -16.55 8.92
CA ASP A 185 21.18 -15.74 8.92
C ASP A 185 21.38 -15.01 7.57
N ASP A 186 21.20 -15.71 6.44
CA ASP A 186 21.28 -15.09 5.10
C ASP A 186 20.21 -13.99 4.92
N ILE A 187 19.02 -14.22 5.47
CA ILE A 187 17.89 -13.27 5.42
C ILE A 187 18.22 -12.02 6.23
N ASN A 188 18.82 -12.17 7.41
CA ASN A 188 19.19 -11.02 8.24
C ASN A 188 20.35 -10.24 7.61
N GLU A 189 21.35 -10.91 7.04
CA GLU A 189 22.50 -10.27 6.39
C GLU A 189 22.09 -9.50 5.11
N LEU A 190 21.19 -10.05 4.29
CA LEU A 190 20.66 -9.36 3.09
C LEU A 190 19.74 -8.19 3.40
N LEU A 191 19.04 -8.22 4.55
CA LEU A 191 17.97 -7.26 4.86
C LEU A 191 18.38 -6.15 5.82
N LEU A 192 19.38 -6.38 6.67
CA LEU A 192 19.84 -5.39 7.65
C LEU A 192 21.13 -4.70 7.23
N GLY A 193 21.79 -5.18 6.16
CA GLY A 193 23.12 -4.71 5.77
C GLY A 193 24.14 -5.20 6.78
N GLY A 194 25.07 -6.04 6.34
CA GLY A 194 26.20 -6.44 7.18
C GLY A 194 26.85 -5.23 7.86
N GLU A 195 27.14 -5.38 9.15
CA GLU A 195 27.88 -4.39 9.95
C GLU A 195 29.22 -4.00 9.32
#